data_AF-A0A2E5M9W1-F1
#
_entry.id   AF-A0A2E5M9W1-F1
#
_cell.length_a   1.000
_cell.length_b   1.000
_cell.length_c   1.000
_cell.angle_alpha   90.00
_cell.angle_beta   90.00
_cell.angle_gamma   90.00
#
_symmetry.space_group_name_H-M   'P 1'
#
loop_
_entity.id
_entity.type
_entity.pdbx_description
1 polymer ?
#
loop_
_entity_poly.entity_id
_entity_poly.type
_entity_poly.pdbx_seq_one_letter_code
_entity_poly.pdbx_strand_id
1 'polypeptide(L)' 'MRYFWHFTLLALGFAATTAGLMWWHTHGFNLTGLWSLQLHPVHLLVLGLAIIPPSLWEIFVLESHRHRG' A
#
# COMPACT_ATOMS: atom_id res chain seq x y z
N MET A 1 -17.55 3.08 11.89
CA MET A 1 -17.10 2.02 10.95
C MET A 1 -16.15 2.55 9.86
N ARG A 2 -16.32 3.76 9.31
CA ARG A 2 -15.43 4.31 8.28
C ARG A 2 -13.94 4.39 8.69
N TYR A 3 -13.64 4.77 9.92
CA TYR A 3 -12.26 4.78 10.46
C TYR A 3 -11.57 3.41 10.40
N PHE A 4 -12.28 2.35 10.81
CA PHE A 4 -11.73 0.99 10.82
C PHE A 4 -11.27 0.58 9.43
N TRP A 5 -12.08 0.83 8.39
CA TRP A 5 -11.72 0.52 7.01
C TRP A 5 -10.45 1.23 6.51
N HIS A 6 -10.29 2.52 6.81
CA HIS A 6 -9.11 3.26 6.38
C HIS A 6 -7.83 2.76 7.07
N PHE A 7 -7.91 2.43 8.37
CA PHE A 7 -6.80 1.82 9.08
C PHE A 7 -6.48 0.41 8.57
N THR A 8 -7.49 -0.40 8.24
CA THR A 8 -7.28 -1.71 7.62
C THR A 8 -6.63 -1.59 6.25
N LEU A 9 -7.09 -0.68 5.39
CA LEU A 9 -6.50 -0.41 4.08
C LEU A 9 -5.06 0.07 4.20
N LEU A 10 -4.77 0.93 5.17
CA LEU A 10 -3.41 1.39 5.45
C LEU A 10 -2.49 0.24 5.88
N ALA A 11 -2.95 -0.60 6.81
CA ALA A 11 -2.20 -1.77 7.26
C ALA A 11 -1.98 -2.77 6.12
N LEU A 12 -2.99 -2.98 5.27
CA LEU A 12 -2.92 -3.86 4.12
C LEU A 12 -1.98 -3.30 3.04
N GLY A 13 -1.96 -1.98 2.84
CA GLY A 13 -1.00 -1.28 1.98
C GLY A 13 0.44 -1.45 2.47
N PHE A 14 0.67 -1.32 3.79
CA PHE A 14 1.98 -1.57 4.40
C PHE A 14 2.41 -3.04 4.25
N ALA A 15 1.50 -3.99 4.50
CA ALA A 15 1.76 -5.41 4.34
C ALA A 15 2.08 -5.76 2.88
N ALA A 16 1.32 -5.24 1.92
CA ALA A 16 1.56 -5.44 0.50
C ALA A 16 2.90 -4.83 0.04
N THR A 17 3.25 -3.64 0.53
CA THR A 17 4.54 -3.00 0.25
C THR A 17 5.69 -3.84 0.79
N THR A 18 5.58 -4.30 2.03
CA THR A 18 6.60 -5.14 2.67
C THR A 18 6.74 -6.48 1.96
N ALA A 19 5.63 -7.13 1.63
CA ALA A 19 5.63 -8.40 0.90
C ALA A 19 6.21 -8.23 -0.51
N GLY A 20 5.81 -7.18 -1.24
CA GLY A 20 6.35 -6.85 -2.55
C GLY A 20 7.85 -6.59 -2.51
N LEU A 21 8.32 -5.85 -1.50
CA LEU A 21 9.74 -5.55 -1.32
C LEU A 21 10.54 -6.81 -0.96
N MET A 22 10.03 -7.64 -0.05
CA MET A 22 10.67 -8.89 0.34
C MET A 22 10.74 -9.87 -0.84
N TRP A 23 9.67 -9.98 -1.62
CA TRP A 23 9.63 -10.84 -2.80
C TRP A 23 10.52 -10.30 -3.92
N TRP A 24 10.58 -8.99 -4.11
CA TRP A 24 11.50 -8.38 -5.06
C TRP A 24 12.97 -8.59 -4.65
N HIS A 25 13.26 -8.52 -3.35
CA HIS A 25 14.56 -8.81 -2.79
C HIS A 25 14.98 -10.26 -3.03
N THR A 26 14.09 -11.26 -2.87
CA THR A 26 14.43 -12.65 -3.19
C THR A 26 14.70 -12.90 -4.67
N HIS A 27 14.28 -11.99 -5.56
CA HIS A 27 14.58 -12.00 -6.99
C HIS A 27 15.81 -11.14 -7.36
N GLY A 28 16.59 -10.69 -6.36
CA GLY A 28 17.79 -9.88 -6.57
C GLY A 28 17.50 -8.49 -7.11
N PHE A 29 16.34 -7.92 -6.78
CA PHE A 29 15.85 -6.64 -7.31
C PHE A 29 15.78 -6.58 -8.84
N ASN A 30 15.63 -7.73 -9.49
CA ASN A 30 15.50 -7.77 -10.94
C ASN A 30 14.14 -7.21 -11.39
N LEU A 31 14.11 -6.53 -12.53
CA LEU A 31 12.91 -6.00 -13.19
C LEU A 31 12.52 -6.80 -14.44
N THR A 32 13.22 -7.90 -14.69
CA THR A 32 12.96 -8.76 -15.86
C THR A 32 11.54 -9.32 -15.78
N GLY A 33 10.77 -9.12 -16.84
CA GLY A 33 9.37 -9.56 -16.89
C GLY A 33 8.38 -8.62 -16.20
N LEU A 34 8.79 -7.40 -15.79
CA LEU A 34 7.88 -6.40 -15.24
C LEU A 34 6.68 -6.10 -16.17
N TRP A 35 6.94 -6.04 -17.49
CA TRP A 35 5.92 -5.79 -18.51
C TRP A 35 5.22 -7.05 -19.03
N SER A 36 5.53 -8.21 -18.43
CA SER A 36 4.86 -9.48 -18.77
C SER A 36 3.49 -9.56 -18.10
N LEU A 37 2.60 -10.38 -18.64
CA LEU A 37 1.31 -10.72 -18.03
C LEU A 37 1.44 -11.52 -16.71
N GLN A 38 2.67 -11.94 -16.36
CA GLN A 38 2.96 -12.62 -15.10
C GLN A 38 3.03 -11.63 -13.94
N LEU A 39 2.53 -12.07 -12.78
CA LEU A 39 2.58 -11.32 -11.53
C LEU A 39 4.04 -11.08 -11.10
N HIS A 40 4.55 -9.89 -11.35
CA HIS A 40 5.86 -9.45 -10.86
C HIS A 40 5.75 -8.85 -9.44
N PRO A 41 6.71 -9.08 -8.52
CA PRO A 41 6.70 -8.53 -7.16
C PRO A 41 6.54 -7.01 -7.07
N VAL A 42 7.03 -6.29 -8.07
CA VAL A 42 6.87 -4.82 -8.17
C VAL A 42 5.41 -4.41 -8.30
N HIS A 43 4.52 -5.21 -8.91
CA HIS A 43 3.09 -4.88 -8.97
C HIS A 43 2.46 -4.83 -7.58
N LEU A 44 2.83 -5.76 -6.69
CA LEU A 44 2.40 -5.74 -5.28
C LEU A 44 2.92 -4.52 -4.55
N LEU A 45 4.16 -4.14 -4.84
CA LEU A 45 4.84 -2.98 -4.26
C LEU A 45 4.16 -1.67 -4.68
N VAL A 46 3.84 -1.53 -5.98
CA VAL A 46 3.09 -0.40 -6.54
C VAL A 46 1.69 -0.33 -5.95
N LEU A 47 1.02 -1.47 -5.79
CA LEU A 47 -0.32 -1.54 -5.21
C LEU A 47 -0.31 -1.09 -3.75
N GLY A 48 0.66 -1.53 -2.95
CA GLY A 48 0.85 -1.06 -1.59
C GLY A 48 1.11 0.44 -1.51
N LEU A 49 2.04 0.95 -2.34
CA LEU A 49 2.36 2.37 -2.44
C LEU A 49 1.18 3.23 -2.91
N ALA A 50 0.32 2.72 -3.78
CA ALA A 50 -0.85 3.44 -4.27
C ALA A 50 -1.95 3.57 -3.19
N ILE A 51 -2.06 2.58 -2.29
CA ILE A 51 -3.10 2.55 -1.25
C ILE A 51 -2.73 3.42 -0.03
N ILE A 52 -1.44 3.56 0.29
CA ILE A 52 -0.99 4.26 1.51
C ILE A 52 -1.37 5.76 1.51
N PRO A 53 -1.04 6.57 0.49
CA PRO A 53 -1.35 8.01 0.48
C PRO A 53 -2.84 8.36 0.64
N PRO A 54 -3.79 7.77 -0.12
CA PRO A 54 -5.20 8.08 0.05
C PRO A 54 -5.74 7.61 1.40
N SER A 55 -5.26 6.47 1.92
CA SER A 55 -5.66 5.98 3.24
C SER A 55 -5.19 6.92 4.36
N LEU A 56 -3.96 7.42 4.28
CA LEU A 56 -3.44 8.43 5.21
C LEU A 56 -4.22 9.75 5.13
N TRP A 57 -4.51 10.21 3.91
CA TRP A 57 -5.24 11.45 3.69
C TRP A 57 -6.63 11.42 4.34
N GLU A 58 -7.38 10.34 4.13
CA GLU A 58 -8.69 10.14 4.76
C GLU A 58 -8.60 10.12 6.29
N ILE A 59 -7.59 9.46 6.87
CA ILE A 59 -7.36 9.47 8.33
C ILE A 59 -7.11 10.89 8.82
N PHE A 60 -6.26 11.67 8.14
CA PHE A 60 -5.98 13.06 8.51
C PHE A 60 -7.23 13.96 8.43
N VAL A 61 -8.03 13.82 7.37
CA VAL A 61 -9.28 14.57 7.21
C VAL A 61 -10.26 14.23 8.34
N LEU A 62 -10.44 12.94 8.62
CA LEU A 62 -11.33 12.50 9.70
C LEU A 62 -10.88 13.02 11.07
N GLU A 63 -9.57 13.03 11.35
CA GLU A 63 -9.02 13.51 12.62
C GLU A 63 -9.11 15.05 12.72
N SER A 64 -8.88 15.76 11.61
CA SER A 64 -9.07 17.22 11.55
C SER A 64 -10.52 17.63 11.82
N HIS A 65 -11.50 16.87 11.36
CA HIS A 65 -12.92 17.15 11.65
C HIS A 65 -13.26 16.91 13.11
N ARG A 66 -12.68 15.89 13.73
CA ARG A 66 -12.88 15.57 15.14
C ARG A 66 -12.32 16.65 16.07
N HIS A 67 -11.19 17.26 15.73
CA HIS A 67 -10.58 18.33 16.56
C HIS A 67 -11.21 19.71 16.39
N ARG A 68 -12.01 19.93 15.33
CA ARG A 68 -12.70 21.21 15.06
C ARG A 68 -14.18 21.21 15.47
N GLY A 69 -14.69 20.10 16.02
CA GLY A 69 -16.05 19.94 16.49
C GLY A 69 -16.20 20.18 17.99
#